data_AF-A0A3Q1GVN8-F1
#
_entry.id   AF-A0A3Q1GVN8-F1
#
_cell.length_a   1.000
_cell.length_b   1.000
_cell.length_c   1.000
_cell.angle_alpha   90.00
_cell.angle_beta   90.00
_cell.angle_gamma   90.00
#
_symmetry.space_group_name_H-M   'P 1'
#
loop_
_entity.id
_entity.type
_entity.pdbx_description
1 polymer ?
#
loop_
_entity_poly.entity_id
_entity_poly.type
_entity_poly.pdbx_seq_one_letter_code
_entity_poly.pdbx_strand_id
1 'polypeptide(L)' 'AQSSPFLPGNYYAFFIFSWLNPLFSIGYKRKLEEDDMYKVLPEDASDHLGNELQW' A
#
# COMPACT_ATOMS: atom_id res chain seq x y z
N ALA A 1 -4.94 9.18 4.27
CA ALA A 1 -4.95 7.84 3.65
C ALA A 1 -4.83 7.92 2.12
N GLN A 2 -3.62 7.70 1.61
CA GLN A 2 -3.27 7.81 0.19
C GLN A 2 -3.68 6.53 -0.56
N SER A 3 -4.20 6.65 -1.78
CA SER A 3 -4.55 5.51 -2.64
C SER A 3 -3.30 4.67 -2.90
N SER A 4 -3.37 3.34 -2.73
CA SER A 4 -2.24 2.46 -3.01
C SER A 4 -1.76 2.67 -4.46
N PRO A 5 -0.46 2.93 -4.70
CA PRO A 5 0.09 3.15 -6.04
C PRO A 5 0.13 1.88 -6.90
N PHE A 6 -0.46 0.79 -6.41
CA PHE A 6 -0.64 -0.49 -7.09
C PHE A 6 -1.76 -0.39 -8.15
N LEU A 7 -1.59 0.49 -9.13
CA LEU A 7 -2.42 0.49 -10.33
C LEU A 7 -1.82 -0.52 -11.32
N PRO A 8 -2.60 -1.52 -11.78
CA PRO A 8 -2.11 -2.55 -12.69
C PRO A 8 -1.86 -1.93 -14.07
N GLY A 9 -0.65 -1.40 -14.26
CA GLY A 9 -0.27 -0.71 -15.49
C GLY A 9 1.24 -0.42 -15.61
N ASN A 10 2.00 -0.45 -14.51
CA ASN A 10 3.44 -0.29 -14.53
C ASN A 10 4.14 -1.37 -13.68
N TYR A 11 4.38 -2.53 -14.29
CA TYR A 11 5.05 -3.67 -13.69
C TYR A 11 6.50 -3.36 -13.26
N TYR A 12 7.19 -2.41 -13.91
CA TYR A 12 8.55 -2.05 -13.51
C TYR A 12 8.62 -1.42 -12.12
N ALA A 13 7.71 -0.50 -11.78
CA ALA A 13 7.68 0.16 -10.48
C ALA A 13 7.40 -0.80 -9.31
N PHE A 14 6.68 -1.90 -9.58
CA PHE A 14 6.45 -2.99 -8.63
C PHE A 14 7.76 -3.73 -8.29
N PHE A 15 8.55 -4.10 -9.30
CA PHE A 15 9.78 -4.86 -9.09
C PHE A 15 10.90 -4.07 -8.40
N ILE A 16 10.96 -2.75 -8.58
CA ILE A 16 12.03 -1.91 -8.01
C ILE A 16 11.65 -1.17 -6.72
N PHE A 17 10.51 -1.52 -6.10
CA PHE A 17 10.00 -0.86 -4.87
C PHE A 17 9.93 0.67 -4.93
N SER A 18 9.88 1.25 -6.14
CA SER A 18 10.01 2.71 -6.30
C SER A 18 8.85 3.48 -5.67
N TRP A 19 7.71 2.82 -5.46
CA TRP A 19 6.54 3.34 -4.77
C TRP A 19 6.74 3.59 -3.26
N LEU A 20 7.77 2.99 -2.64
CA LEU A 20 8.14 3.24 -1.25
C LEU A 20 9.03 4.48 -1.06
N ASN A 21 9.70 4.95 -2.11
CA ASN A 21 10.57 6.13 -2.06
C ASN A 21 9.91 7.39 -1.44
N PRO A 22 8.67 7.77 -1.81
CA PRO A 22 8.01 8.91 -1.16
C PRO A 22 7.76 8.69 0.33
N LEU A 23 7.45 7.46 0.76
CA LEU A 23 7.24 7.12 2.17
C LEU A 23 8.54 7.27 2.97
N PHE A 24 9.66 6.81 2.42
CA PHE A 24 10.98 7.02 3.02
C PHE A 24 11.38 8.50 3.09
N SER A 25 11.03 9.29 2.06
CA SER A 25 11.27 10.74 2.08
C SER A 25 10.48 11.46 3.19
N ILE A 26 9.22 11.06 3.41
CA ILE A 26 8.40 11.59 4.50
C ILE A 26 8.98 11.18 5.86
N GLY A 27 9.28 9.88 6.02
CA GLY A 27 9.89 9.32 7.24
C GLY A 27 11.25 9.93 7.60
N TYR A 28 11.99 10.41 6.60
CA TYR A 28 13.24 11.13 6.79
C TYR A 28 13.02 12.55 7.35
N LYS A 29 11.95 13.23 6.93
CA LYS A 29 11.62 14.60 7.35
C LYS A 29 10.87 14.66 8.68
N ARG A 30 9.98 13.69 8.92
CA ARG A 30 9.16 13.60 10.14
C ARG A 30 8.81 12.15 10.44
N LYS A 31 8.36 11.88 11.68
CA LYS A 31 7.80 10.58 12.03
C LYS A 31 6.53 10.32 11.21
N LEU A 32 6.42 9.12 10.65
CA LEU A 32 5.24 8.70 9.89
C LEU A 32 4.01 8.63 10.80
N GLU A 33 2.91 9.18 10.31
CA GLU A 33 1.59 9.11 10.94
C GLU A 33 0.70 8.13 10.17
N GLU A 34 -0.37 7.65 10.81
CA GLU A 34 -1.30 6.69 10.20
C GLU A 34 -1.91 7.21 8.89
N ASP A 35 -2.11 8.54 8.80
CA ASP A 35 -2.65 9.20 7.62
C ASP A 35 -1.71 9.17 6.39
N ASP A 36 -0.40 9.04 6.62
CA ASP A 36 0.64 8.95 5.59
C ASP A 36 0.71 7.55 4.97
N MET A 37 0.13 6.54 5.62
CA MET A 37 0.15 5.16 5.14
C MET A 37 -0.78 4.98 3.94
N TYR A 38 -0.36 4.09 3.04
CA TYR A 38 -1.20 3.64 1.94
C TYR A 38 -2.33 2.76 2.46
N LYS A 39 -3.52 2.91 1.88
CA LYS A 39 -4.60 1.96 2.15
C LYS A 39 -4.23 0.58 1.59
N VAL A 40 -4.58 -0.46 2.34
CA VAL A 40 -4.50 -1.84 1.85
C VAL A 40 -5.35 -1.98 0.58
N LEU A 41 -4.89 -2.79 -0.35
CA LEU A 41 -5.69 -3.18 -1.50
C LEU A 41 -6.92 -3.95 -1.00
N PRO A 42 -8.09 -3.78 -1.67
CA PRO A 42 -9.29 -4.53 -1.30
C PRO A 42 -9.10 -6.05 -1.43
N GLU A 43 -8.17 -6.49 -2.29
CA GLU A 43 -7.76 -7.89 -2.45
C GLU A 43 -6.99 -8.43 -1.24
N ASP A 44 -6.16 -7.59 -0.62
CA ASP A 44 -5.36 -7.94 0.57
C ASP A 44 -6.11 -7.65 1.89
N ALA A 45 -7.32 -7.11 1.81
CA ALA A 45 -8.12 -6.81 2.98
C ALA A 45 -8.60 -8.11 3.64
N SER A 46 -8.55 -8.15 4.97
CA SER A 46 -8.99 -9.31 5.77
C SER A 46 -10.42 -9.73 5.48
N ASP A 47 -11.26 -8.79 5.04
CA ASP A 47 -12.67 -9.04 4.70
C ASP A 47 -12.81 -10.03 3.53
N HIS A 48 -11.88 -10.03 2.57
CA HIS A 48 -11.90 -10.99 1.46
C HIS A 48 -11.65 -12.42 1.97
N LEU A 49 -10.56 -12.59 2.73
CA LEU A 49 -10.17 -13.89 3.31
C LEU A 49 -11.20 -14.40 4.33
N GLY A 50 -11.83 -13.49 5.08
CA GLY A 50 -12.89 -13.81 6.04
C GLY A 50 -14.13 -14.39 5.37
N ASN A 51 -14.52 -13.89 4.18
CA ASN A 51 -15.63 -14.44 3.40
C ASN A 51 -15.28 -15.80 2.75
N GLU A 52 -14.01 -16.05 2.43
CA GLU A 52 -13.55 -17.31 1.84
C GLU A 52 -13.42 -18.44 2.86
N LEU A 53 -13.02 -18.13 4.11
CA LEU A 53 -12.82 -19.11 5.20
C LEU A 53 -14.08 -19.41 6.02
N GLN A 54 -15.13 -18.59 5.97
CA GLN A 54 -16.36 -18.80 6.74
C GLN A 54 -17.33 -19.83 6.12
N TRP A 55 -16.93 -20.54 5.07
CA TRP A 55 -17.69 -21.62 4.44
C TRP A 55 -17.40 -22.99 5.04
#